data_AF-A0A9D8P469-F1
#
_entry.id   AF-A0A9D8P469-F1
#
_cell.length_a   1.000
_cell.length_b   1.000
_cell.length_c   1.000
_cell.angle_alpha   90.00
_cell.angle_beta   90.00
_cell.angle_gamma   90.00
#
_symmetry.space_group_name_H-M   'P 1'
#
loop_
_entity.id
_entity.type
_entity.pdbx_description
1 polymer ?
#
loop_
_entity_poly.entity_id
_entity_poly.type
_entity_poly.pdbx_seq_one_letter_code
_entity_poly.pdbx_strand_id
1 'polypeptide(L)'
;MPLQMEFEHDYQQKVMTQRFVSPTTLDSAAAVQSWRSQWMKELSSWHSPYKVLVDCRELAIGPQPEVVKALDLMIKFFNGFFLRKVVGFGYRADAGLEQLPFPVLITAEDAAVELGIRAPKDRVATDFRSTIQLQNHFQQHSIELSFSEPVLISTKEQVQTLRSKLMNNLMQWHSKWSLIIDCANLEVAPEVTADIERLMTVLRGFFMKQAVGYSPKGAKESYPFPVFRARHRAVAEIEGEGNFSGDDANCRSRKP
;
A
#
# COMPACT_ATOMS: atom_id res chain seq x y z
N MET A 1 -12.85 -9.47 25.70
CA MET A 1 -13.42 -9.54 24.34
C MET A 1 -12.39 -8.98 23.36
N PRO A 2 -12.27 -9.50 22.14
CA PRO A 2 -11.35 -8.92 21.15
C PRO A 2 -11.79 -7.49 20.80
N LEU A 3 -10.84 -6.56 20.70
CA LEU A 3 -11.10 -5.18 20.26
C LEU A 3 -11.75 -5.22 18.88
N GLN A 4 -12.84 -4.48 18.67
CA GLN A 4 -13.44 -4.35 17.36
C GLN A 4 -12.89 -3.08 16.70
N MET A 5 -12.11 -3.27 15.63
CA MET A 5 -11.50 -2.19 14.88
C MET A 5 -11.74 -2.37 13.38
N GLU A 6 -11.91 -1.25 12.70
CA GLU A 6 -11.95 -1.13 11.25
C GLU A 6 -10.66 -0.48 10.76
N PHE A 7 -10.16 -0.97 9.64
CA PHE A 7 -8.96 -0.46 9.00
C PHE A 7 -9.25 -0.11 7.55
N GLU A 8 -8.86 1.09 7.15
CA GLU A 8 -8.91 1.57 5.77
C GLU A 8 -7.49 1.87 5.28
N HIS A 9 -7.25 1.57 4.02
CA HIS A 9 -5.92 1.52 3.42
C HIS A 9 -5.85 2.43 2.19
N ASP A 10 -5.23 3.60 2.32
CA ASP A 10 -4.82 4.42 1.17
C ASP A 10 -3.39 4.05 0.78
N TYR A 11 -3.28 3.03 -0.08
CA TYR A 11 -2.01 2.53 -0.59
C TYR A 11 -1.23 3.59 -1.39
N GLN A 12 -1.91 4.57 -2.01
CA GLN A 12 -1.26 5.59 -2.81
C GLN A 12 -0.54 6.62 -1.93
N GLN A 13 -1.21 7.07 -0.87
CA GLN A 13 -0.64 8.02 0.09
C GLN A 13 0.19 7.34 1.17
N LYS A 14 0.18 6.01 1.20
CA LYS A 14 0.77 5.18 2.24
C LYS A 14 0.22 5.55 3.63
N VAL A 15 -1.10 5.70 3.71
CA VAL A 15 -1.83 6.01 4.94
C VAL A 15 -2.73 4.83 5.30
N MET A 16 -2.63 4.38 6.54
CA MET A 16 -3.61 3.48 7.14
C MET A 16 -4.47 4.29 8.11
N THR A 17 -5.79 4.21 7.96
CA THR A 17 -6.74 4.79 8.91
C THR A 17 -7.29 3.67 9.77
N GLN A 18 -7.25 3.84 11.09
CA GLN A 18 -7.80 2.91 12.06
C GLN A 18 -8.96 3.56 12.80
N ARG A 19 -10.04 2.81 13.02
CA ARG A 19 -11.17 3.21 13.85
C ARG A 19 -11.55 2.14 14.85
N PHE A 20 -11.87 2.55 16.08
CA PHE A 20 -12.54 1.70 17.07
C PHE A 20 -14.06 1.70 16.80
N VAL A 21 -14.64 0.53 16.62
CA VAL A 21 -16.06 0.38 16.23
C VAL A 21 -17.00 0.63 17.41
N SER A 22 -16.52 0.37 18.62
CA SER A 22 -17.27 0.52 19.87
C SER A 22 -16.41 1.18 20.95
N PRO A 23 -17.03 1.80 21.97
CA PRO A 23 -16.32 2.31 23.14
C PRO A 23 -15.33 1.28 23.68
N THR A 24 -14.07 1.69 23.77
CA THR A 24 -12.93 0.83 24.07
C THR A 24 -12.05 1.53 25.08
N THR A 25 -11.82 0.86 26.21
CA THR A 25 -10.87 1.32 27.22
C THR A 25 -9.64 0.42 27.23
N LEU A 26 -8.45 1.02 27.11
CA LEU A 26 -7.18 0.32 27.30
C LEU A 26 -6.77 0.43 28.77
N ASP A 27 -7.14 -0.56 29.56
CA ASP A 27 -6.95 -0.59 31.02
C ASP A 27 -5.84 -1.55 31.49
N SER A 28 -5.17 -2.21 30.53
CA SER A 28 -4.14 -3.22 30.82
C SER A 28 -3.12 -3.33 29.68
N ALA A 29 -1.92 -3.80 30.01
CA ALA A 29 -0.89 -4.11 29.01
C ALA A 29 -1.38 -5.17 27.99
N ALA A 30 -2.27 -6.08 28.41
CA ALA A 30 -2.87 -7.07 27.52
C ALA A 30 -3.80 -6.43 26.48
N ALA A 31 -4.58 -5.42 26.86
CA ALA A 31 -5.41 -4.66 25.92
C ALA A 31 -4.55 -3.92 24.88
N VAL A 32 -3.46 -3.28 25.31
CA VAL A 32 -2.50 -2.64 24.40
C VAL A 32 -1.83 -3.65 23.46
N GLN A 33 -1.46 -4.83 23.97
CA GLN A 33 -0.90 -5.89 23.15
C GLN A 33 -1.91 -6.45 22.14
N SER A 34 -3.21 -6.47 22.49
CA SER A 34 -4.28 -6.84 21.55
C SER A 34 -4.39 -5.82 20.42
N TRP A 35 -4.33 -4.52 20.74
CA TRP A 35 -4.30 -3.46 19.72
C TRP A 35 -3.09 -3.61 18.80
N ARG A 36 -1.89 -3.75 19.36
CA ARG A 36 -0.66 -4.00 18.60
C ARG A 36 -0.79 -5.20 17.67
N SER A 37 -1.39 -6.30 18.14
CA SER A 37 -1.54 -7.52 17.35
C SER A 37 -2.46 -7.34 16.14
N GLN A 38 -3.54 -6.58 16.29
CA GLN A 38 -4.42 -6.26 15.16
C GLN A 38 -3.74 -5.32 14.17
N TRP A 39 -3.05 -4.29 14.65
CA TRP A 39 -2.28 -3.41 13.79
C TRP A 39 -1.21 -4.18 13.02
N MET A 40 -0.50 -5.12 13.66
CA MET A 40 0.43 -6.04 12.99
C MET A 40 -0.24 -6.94 11.94
N LYS A 41 -1.43 -7.45 12.23
CA LYS A 41 -2.18 -8.29 11.29
C LYS A 41 -2.51 -7.53 10.02
N GLU A 42 -2.96 -6.29 10.14
CA GLU A 42 -3.27 -5.45 8.98
C GLU A 42 -2.01 -5.06 8.21
N LEU A 43 -0.95 -4.70 8.94
CA LEU A 43 0.35 -4.38 8.36
C LEU A 43 1.06 -5.58 7.72
N SER A 44 0.63 -6.83 7.98
CA SER A 44 1.20 -8.01 7.31
C SER A 44 1.04 -7.97 5.79
N SER A 45 0.13 -7.14 5.29
CA SER A 45 -0.12 -6.89 3.86
C SER A 45 0.49 -5.58 3.35
N TRP A 46 1.23 -4.84 4.20
CA TRP A 46 1.62 -3.45 3.97
C TRP A 46 3.14 -3.26 3.97
N HIS A 47 3.67 -2.39 3.10
CA HIS A 47 5.09 -2.03 3.12
C HIS A 47 5.36 -0.63 3.67
N SER A 48 6.42 -0.62 4.47
CA SER A 48 7.21 0.53 4.93
C SER A 48 7.57 1.59 3.87
N PRO A 49 7.77 2.88 4.26
CA PRO A 49 7.30 3.50 5.49
C PRO A 49 5.87 4.01 5.34
N TYR A 50 5.09 3.94 6.40
CA TYR A 50 3.66 4.26 6.39
C TYR A 50 3.30 5.31 7.42
N LYS A 51 2.17 5.98 7.19
CA LYS A 51 1.58 6.91 8.14
C LYS A 51 0.28 6.33 8.68
N VAL A 52 -0.07 6.66 9.92
CA VAL A 52 -1.30 6.17 10.53
C VAL A 52 -2.15 7.30 11.06
N LEU A 53 -3.43 7.26 10.71
CA LEU A 53 -4.46 8.11 11.28
C LEU A 53 -5.32 7.25 12.21
N VAL A 54 -5.44 7.64 13.48
CA VAL A 54 -6.24 6.89 14.48
C VAL A 54 -7.46 7.70 14.88
N ASP A 55 -8.65 7.14 14.67
CA ASP A 55 -9.90 7.69 15.21
C ASP A 55 -10.03 7.32 16.69
N CYS A 56 -9.77 8.27 17.58
CA CYS A 56 -9.80 8.08 19.03
C CYS A 56 -11.16 8.39 19.66
N ARG A 57 -12.22 8.68 18.87
CA ARG A 57 -13.53 9.08 19.41
C ARG A 57 -14.15 8.05 20.35
N GLU A 58 -13.91 6.77 20.06
CA GLU A 58 -14.38 5.65 20.89
C GLU A 58 -13.30 5.08 21.81
N LEU A 59 -12.13 5.72 21.89
CA LEU A 59 -10.99 5.26 22.69
C LEU A 59 -10.91 6.00 24.03
N ALA A 60 -10.59 5.26 25.08
CA ALA A 60 -10.16 5.77 26.38
C ALA A 60 -8.92 5.02 26.87
N ILE A 61 -8.05 5.71 27.59
CA ILE A 61 -6.81 5.16 28.16
C ILE A 61 -6.93 5.13 29.68
N GLY A 62 -6.74 3.96 30.26
CA GLY A 62 -6.69 3.79 31.70
C GLY A 62 -5.44 4.45 32.29
N PRO A 63 -5.51 4.97 33.54
CA PRO A 63 -4.43 5.75 34.15
C PRO A 63 -3.24 4.90 34.62
N GLN A 64 -3.26 3.59 34.39
CA GLN A 64 -2.30 2.68 34.96
C GLN A 64 -0.91 2.82 34.29
N PRO A 65 0.20 2.93 35.05
CA PRO A 65 1.54 3.12 34.48
C PRO A 65 1.97 2.02 33.50
N GLU A 66 1.52 0.78 33.70
CA GLU A 66 1.79 -0.33 32.80
C GLU A 66 1.16 -0.17 31.41
N VAL A 67 0.02 0.52 31.33
CA VAL A 67 -0.64 0.85 30.05
C VAL A 67 0.22 1.84 29.28
N VAL A 68 0.64 2.93 29.93
CA VAL A 68 1.52 3.95 29.34
C VAL A 68 2.81 3.32 28.82
N LYS A 69 3.46 2.49 29.65
CA LYS A 69 4.67 1.77 29.25
C LYS A 69 4.43 0.84 28.06
N ALA A 70 3.29 0.15 28.01
CA ALA A 70 2.96 -0.73 26.90
C ALA A 70 2.71 0.05 25.60
N LEU A 71 2.06 1.22 25.67
CA LEU A 71 1.84 2.12 24.54
C LEU A 71 3.16 2.65 23.96
N ASP A 72 4.07 3.07 24.83
CA ASP A 72 5.42 3.50 24.44
C ASP A 72 6.19 2.38 23.72
N LEU A 73 6.15 1.16 24.25
CA LEU A 73 6.80 0.00 23.64
C LEU A 73 6.18 -0.35 22.29
N MET A 74 4.86 -0.24 22.16
CA MET A 74 4.14 -0.45 20.91
C MET A 74 4.60 0.53 19.83
N ILE A 75 4.63 1.83 20.11
CA ILE A 75 5.06 2.82 19.11
C ILE A 75 6.55 2.75 18.82
N LYS A 76 7.41 2.53 19.83
CA LYS A 76 8.84 2.29 19.59
C LYS A 76 9.08 1.10 18.66
N PHE A 77 8.33 0.02 18.86
CA PHE A 77 8.35 -1.13 17.98
C PHE A 77 7.96 -0.73 16.55
N PHE A 78 6.81 -0.10 16.35
CA PHE A 78 6.38 0.28 14.99
C PHE A 78 7.30 1.31 14.31
N ASN A 79 7.89 2.26 15.04
CA ASN A 79 8.90 3.16 14.51
C ASN A 79 10.14 2.40 13.98
N GLY A 80 10.54 1.31 14.65
CA GLY A 80 11.58 0.41 14.16
C GLY A 80 11.17 -0.39 12.91
N PHE A 81 9.87 -0.69 12.76
CA PHE A 81 9.26 -1.31 11.59
C PHE A 81 8.74 -0.29 10.57
N PHE A 82 9.34 0.90 10.55
CA PHE A 82 9.13 1.97 9.56
C PHE A 82 7.81 2.76 9.61
N LEU A 83 7.14 2.83 10.76
CA LEU A 83 6.15 3.87 11.00
C LEU A 83 6.81 5.25 10.85
N ARG A 84 6.30 6.07 9.92
CA ARG A 84 6.84 7.39 9.63
C ARG A 84 6.23 8.47 10.52
N LYS A 85 4.92 8.38 10.74
CA LYS A 85 4.15 9.30 11.59
C LYS A 85 2.82 8.65 11.96
N VAL A 86 2.38 8.86 13.19
CA VAL A 86 1.02 8.53 13.64
C VAL A 86 0.41 9.78 14.25
N VAL A 87 -0.86 10.03 13.96
CA VAL A 87 -1.64 11.13 14.54
C VAL A 87 -3.03 10.59 14.85
N GLY A 88 -3.55 10.92 16.03
CA GLY A 88 -4.93 10.63 16.40
C GLY A 88 -5.85 11.83 16.19
N PHE A 89 -7.16 11.61 16.12
CA PHE A 89 -8.17 12.67 16.21
C PHE A 89 -9.33 12.27 17.12
N GLY A 90 -10.20 13.23 17.48
CA GLY A 90 -11.28 13.01 18.43
C GLY A 90 -10.83 13.16 19.87
N TYR A 91 -9.95 14.13 20.15
CA TYR A 91 -9.49 14.42 21.50
C TYR A 91 -10.66 14.69 22.46
N ARG A 92 -10.61 14.04 23.62
CA ARG A 92 -11.54 14.23 24.75
C ARG A 92 -10.73 14.26 26.03
N ALA A 93 -10.92 15.31 26.83
CA ALA A 93 -10.11 15.56 28.04
C ALA A 93 -10.32 14.51 29.14
N ASP A 94 -11.45 13.81 29.14
CA ASP A 94 -11.83 12.76 30.10
C ASP A 94 -11.40 11.35 29.68
N ALA A 95 -10.84 11.19 28.47
CA ALA A 95 -10.51 9.90 27.88
C ALA A 95 -9.04 9.48 28.06
N GLY A 96 -8.21 10.27 28.76
CA GLY A 96 -6.81 9.94 29.02
C GLY A 96 -5.91 9.91 27.77
N LEU A 97 -6.34 10.53 26.67
CA LEU A 97 -5.67 10.44 25.36
C LEU A 97 -4.30 11.14 25.34
N GLU A 98 -4.01 12.02 26.30
CA GLU A 98 -2.69 12.63 26.52
C GLU A 98 -1.60 11.61 26.88
N GLN A 99 -1.98 10.41 27.29
CA GLN A 99 -1.07 9.31 27.58
C GLN A 99 -0.60 8.58 26.31
N LEU A 100 -1.21 8.85 25.15
CA LEU A 100 -0.76 8.26 23.89
C LEU A 100 0.60 8.87 23.49
N PRO A 101 1.55 8.05 23.01
CA PRO A 101 2.90 8.49 22.61
C PRO A 101 2.92 9.21 21.25
N PHE A 102 1.79 9.80 20.84
CA PHE A 102 1.60 10.53 19.61
C PHE A 102 0.51 11.59 19.77
N PRO A 103 0.52 12.68 18.97
CA PRO A 103 -0.46 13.75 19.12
C PRO A 103 -1.86 13.28 18.76
N VAL A 104 -2.86 13.72 19.53
CA VAL A 104 -4.28 13.56 19.24
C VAL A 104 -4.91 14.94 19.09
N LEU A 105 -5.47 15.21 17.92
CA LEU A 105 -6.11 16.49 17.60
C LEU A 105 -7.63 16.42 17.78
N ILE A 106 -8.29 17.58 17.73
CA ILE A 106 -9.74 17.65 17.93
C ILE A 106 -10.47 17.06 16.72
N THR A 107 -10.08 17.47 15.51
CA THR A 107 -10.77 17.12 14.26
C THR A 107 -9.95 16.19 13.37
N ALA A 108 -10.64 15.46 12.48
CA ALA A 108 -10.01 14.58 11.50
C ALA A 108 -9.23 15.39 10.46
N GLU A 109 -9.72 16.58 10.10
CA GLU A 109 -9.09 17.50 9.16
C GLU A 109 -7.74 17.99 9.68
N ASP A 110 -7.68 18.44 10.93
CA ASP A 110 -6.43 18.90 11.54
C ASP A 110 -5.42 17.74 11.60
N ALA A 111 -5.89 16.54 11.96
CA ALA A 111 -5.05 15.35 12.03
C ALA A 111 -4.53 14.91 10.66
N ALA A 112 -5.35 15.04 9.60
CA ALA A 112 -4.93 14.79 8.23
C ALA A 112 -3.85 15.79 7.78
N VAL A 113 -4.03 17.08 8.08
CA VAL A 113 -3.04 18.13 7.78
C VAL A 113 -1.73 17.87 8.53
N GLU A 114 -1.80 17.57 9.82
CA GLU A 114 -0.64 17.25 10.66
C GLU A 114 0.07 15.98 10.16
N LEU A 115 -0.68 14.95 9.77
CA LEU A 115 -0.13 13.75 9.15
C LEU A 115 0.46 14.03 7.75
N GLY A 116 0.19 15.20 7.16
CA GLY A 116 0.63 15.59 5.83
C GLY A 116 -0.11 14.85 4.73
N ILE A 117 -1.35 14.45 4.98
CA ILE A 117 -2.34 14.07 3.97
C ILE A 117 -2.76 15.39 3.33
N ARG A 118 -2.29 15.66 2.10
CA ARG A 118 -2.73 16.86 1.39
C ARG A 118 -4.19 16.63 1.02
N ALA A 119 -5.06 17.60 1.33
CA ALA A 119 -6.35 17.70 0.66
C ALA A 119 -6.09 17.52 -0.85
N PRO A 120 -6.86 16.69 -1.57
CA PRO A 120 -6.71 16.58 -3.01
C PRO A 120 -6.88 18.01 -3.53
N LYS A 121 -5.76 18.64 -3.92
CA LYS A 121 -5.86 19.76 -4.84
C LYS A 121 -6.68 19.22 -5.99
N ASP A 122 -7.67 19.98 -6.47
CA ASP A 122 -8.31 19.72 -7.74
C ASP A 122 -7.19 19.52 -8.76
N ARG A 123 -6.83 18.26 -8.97
CA ARG A 123 -5.82 17.87 -9.91
C ARG A 123 -6.58 17.99 -11.20
N VAL A 124 -6.35 19.10 -11.88
CA VAL A 124 -6.76 19.30 -13.26
C VAL A 124 -6.43 17.99 -13.98
N ALA A 125 -7.47 17.26 -14.37
CA ALA A 125 -7.33 16.04 -15.15
C ALA A 125 -6.55 16.40 -16.42
N THR A 126 -5.40 15.74 -16.65
CA THR A 126 -4.73 15.58 -17.96
C THR A 126 -3.31 14.98 -17.90
N ASP A 127 -2.69 14.75 -16.74
CA ASP A 127 -1.38 14.07 -16.70
C ASP A 127 -1.57 12.54 -16.64
N PHE A 128 -1.14 11.83 -17.68
CA PHE A 128 -1.08 10.36 -17.78
C PHE A 128 -0.49 9.70 -16.52
N ARG A 129 0.46 10.36 -15.84
CA ARG A 129 1.03 9.83 -14.60
C ARG A 129 0.00 9.63 -13.49
N SER A 130 -1.03 10.48 -13.45
CA SER A 130 -2.05 10.48 -12.40
C SER A 130 -3.08 9.36 -12.55
N THR A 131 -3.26 8.85 -13.78
CA THR A 131 -4.22 7.79 -14.09
C THR A 131 -3.73 6.41 -13.68
N ILE A 132 -2.41 6.20 -13.70
CA ILE A 132 -1.76 4.94 -13.30
C ILE A 132 -2.03 4.66 -11.81
N GLN A 133 -2.54 3.48 -11.49
CA GLN A 133 -2.69 2.99 -10.12
C GLN A 133 -1.85 1.73 -9.94
N LEU A 134 -1.14 1.63 -8.82
CA LEU A 134 -0.33 0.47 -8.46
C LEU A 134 -0.76 -0.04 -7.08
N GLN A 135 -1.16 -1.30 -7.01
CA GLN A 135 -1.45 -2.01 -5.77
C GLN A 135 -0.39 -3.08 -5.57
N ASN A 136 0.16 -3.18 -4.36
CA ASN A 136 1.16 -4.19 -4.05
C ASN A 136 0.50 -5.31 -3.24
N HIS A 137 0.58 -6.53 -3.75
CA HIS A 137 0.11 -7.76 -3.12
C HIS A 137 1.31 -8.54 -2.59
N PHE A 138 1.85 -8.08 -1.47
CA PHE A 138 3.15 -8.54 -0.98
C PHE A 138 3.18 -10.00 -0.56
N GLN A 139 2.08 -10.52 0.00
CA GLN A 139 1.97 -11.95 0.37
C GLN A 139 2.03 -12.84 -0.87
N GLN A 140 1.41 -12.40 -1.97
CA GLN A 140 1.39 -13.09 -3.25
C GLN A 140 2.60 -12.76 -4.12
N HIS A 141 3.54 -11.94 -3.61
CA HIS A 141 4.65 -11.38 -4.36
C HIS A 141 4.23 -10.83 -5.74
N SER A 142 3.12 -10.09 -5.80
CA SER A 142 2.65 -9.50 -7.06
C SER A 142 2.32 -8.02 -6.94
N ILE A 143 2.37 -7.32 -8.07
CA ILE A 143 1.96 -5.93 -8.21
C ILE A 143 0.83 -5.91 -9.21
N GLU A 144 -0.25 -5.20 -8.89
CA GLU A 144 -1.36 -4.97 -9.81
C GLU A 144 -1.33 -3.52 -10.30
N LEU A 145 -1.24 -3.37 -11.62
CA LEU A 145 -1.28 -2.13 -12.36
C LEU A 145 -2.66 -1.96 -12.96
N SER A 146 -3.30 -0.82 -12.69
CA SER A 146 -4.58 -0.45 -13.29
C SER A 146 -4.60 1.04 -13.67
N PHE A 147 -5.66 1.47 -14.34
CA PHE A 147 -5.85 2.86 -14.76
C PHE A 147 -7.23 3.36 -14.31
N SER A 148 -7.27 4.53 -13.69
CA SER A 148 -8.50 5.12 -13.13
C SER A 148 -9.50 5.58 -14.19
N GLU A 149 -9.03 5.77 -15.41
CA GLU A 149 -9.81 6.22 -16.57
C GLU A 149 -9.26 5.57 -17.85
N PRO A 150 -10.01 5.56 -18.97
CA PRO A 150 -9.53 5.04 -20.24
C PRO A 150 -8.25 5.73 -20.71
N VAL A 151 -7.23 4.94 -21.04
CA VAL A 151 -5.88 5.39 -21.36
C VAL A 151 -5.39 4.71 -22.62
N LEU A 152 -4.95 5.52 -23.59
CA LEU A 152 -4.19 5.06 -24.75
C LEU A 152 -2.70 5.40 -24.55
N ILE A 153 -1.86 4.37 -24.50
CA ILE A 153 -0.40 4.55 -24.57
C ILE A 153 -0.01 4.56 -26.04
N SER A 154 0.37 5.73 -26.55
CA SER A 154 0.75 5.96 -27.96
C SER A 154 2.11 6.63 -28.12
N THR A 155 2.73 7.08 -27.03
CA THR A 155 4.00 7.79 -27.06
C THR A 155 5.07 7.13 -26.19
N LYS A 156 6.35 7.28 -26.60
CA LYS A 156 7.50 6.84 -25.80
C LYS A 156 7.57 7.49 -24.42
N GLU A 157 7.11 8.74 -24.31
CA GLU A 157 7.08 9.48 -23.05
C GLU A 157 6.12 8.84 -22.04
N GLN A 158 4.95 8.39 -22.49
CA GLN A 158 4.02 7.62 -21.65
C GLN A 158 4.65 6.30 -21.19
N VAL A 159 5.36 5.58 -22.07
CA VAL A 159 6.09 4.35 -21.69
C VAL A 159 7.18 4.65 -20.64
N GLN A 160 7.94 5.75 -20.80
CA GLN A 160 8.92 6.16 -19.79
C GLN A 160 8.25 6.57 -18.47
N THR A 161 7.11 7.25 -18.52
CA THR A 161 6.35 7.62 -17.32
C THR A 161 5.88 6.37 -16.56
N LEU A 162 5.36 5.37 -17.28
CA LEU A 162 4.98 4.08 -16.70
C LEU A 162 6.20 3.37 -16.09
N ARG A 163 7.32 3.32 -16.80
CA ARG A 163 8.60 2.78 -16.31
C ARG A 163 9.02 3.46 -15.01
N SER A 164 9.08 4.80 -14.98
CA SER A 164 9.47 5.53 -13.79
C SER A 164 8.54 5.25 -12.61
N LYS A 165 7.23 5.13 -12.85
CA LYS A 165 6.26 4.86 -11.78
C LYS A 165 6.41 3.44 -11.23
N LEU A 166 6.56 2.44 -12.10
CA LEU A 166 6.87 1.06 -11.71
C LEU A 166 8.19 0.99 -10.95
N MET A 167 9.28 1.52 -11.50
CA MET A 167 10.60 1.51 -10.85
C MET A 167 10.59 2.17 -9.46
N ASN A 168 9.90 3.30 -9.30
CA ASN A 168 9.77 3.96 -7.99
C ASN A 168 8.97 3.12 -6.98
N ASN A 169 7.96 2.40 -7.44
CA ASN A 169 7.22 1.45 -6.61
C ASN A 169 8.11 0.25 -6.23
N LEU A 170 8.88 -0.27 -7.20
CA LEU A 170 9.78 -1.41 -7.07
C LEU A 170 11.01 -1.18 -6.18
N MET A 171 11.38 0.07 -5.91
CA MET A 171 12.40 0.38 -4.88
C MET A 171 12.06 -0.17 -3.48
N GLN A 172 10.80 -0.59 -3.27
CA GLN A 172 10.30 -1.18 -2.02
C GLN A 172 10.30 -2.71 -2.03
N TRP A 173 10.68 -3.33 -3.16
CA TRP A 173 10.68 -4.77 -3.36
C TRP A 173 12.11 -5.31 -3.30
N HIS A 174 12.32 -6.31 -2.46
CA HIS A 174 13.61 -7.01 -2.30
C HIS A 174 13.51 -8.49 -2.67
N SER A 175 12.43 -8.89 -3.34
CA SER A 175 12.16 -10.29 -3.71
C SER A 175 11.63 -10.36 -5.14
N LYS A 176 11.67 -11.55 -5.72
CA LYS A 176 11.05 -11.80 -7.04
C LYS A 176 9.56 -11.50 -6.97
N TRP A 177 9.02 -10.90 -8.02
CA TRP A 177 7.63 -10.43 -8.05
C TRP A 177 6.98 -10.66 -9.42
N SER A 178 5.65 -10.66 -9.50
CA SER A 178 4.89 -10.77 -10.76
C SER A 178 4.04 -9.53 -11.00
N LEU A 179 3.87 -9.12 -12.26
CA LEU A 179 3.04 -7.99 -12.63
C LEU A 179 1.68 -8.47 -13.15
N ILE A 180 0.60 -7.98 -12.57
CA ILE A 180 -0.77 -8.12 -13.05
C ILE A 180 -1.17 -6.79 -13.67
N ILE A 181 -1.73 -6.80 -14.88
CA ILE A 181 -2.16 -5.58 -15.58
C ILE A 181 -3.66 -5.66 -15.85
N ASP A 182 -4.43 -4.78 -15.21
CA ASP A 182 -5.83 -4.56 -15.56
C ASP A 182 -5.91 -3.79 -16.88
N CYS A 183 -6.34 -4.49 -17.92
CA CYS A 183 -6.46 -3.95 -19.27
C CYS A 183 -7.89 -3.49 -19.59
N ALA A 184 -8.76 -3.28 -18.59
CA ALA A 184 -10.12 -2.81 -18.81
C ALA A 184 -10.18 -1.36 -19.34
N ASN A 185 -9.22 -0.54 -18.90
CA ASN A 185 -9.10 0.88 -19.26
C ASN A 185 -7.81 1.18 -20.03
N LEU A 186 -7.13 0.16 -20.56
CA LEU A 186 -5.84 0.31 -21.24
C LEU A 186 -6.00 -0.02 -22.71
N GLU A 187 -5.43 0.82 -23.57
CA GLU A 187 -5.15 0.52 -24.97
C GLU A 187 -3.68 0.82 -25.25
N VAL A 188 -3.06 -0.01 -26.09
CA VAL A 188 -1.66 0.14 -26.50
C VAL A 188 -1.63 0.33 -28.01
N ALA A 189 -1.04 1.44 -28.45
CA ALA A 189 -0.88 1.70 -29.86
C ALA A 189 0.27 0.84 -30.44
N PRO A 190 0.14 0.31 -31.68
CA PRO A 190 1.14 -0.58 -32.27
C PRO A 190 2.57 -0.01 -32.31
N GLU A 191 2.70 1.31 -32.46
CA GLU A 191 3.98 2.03 -32.57
C GLU A 191 4.81 2.00 -31.28
N VAL A 192 4.20 1.75 -30.12
CA VAL A 192 4.89 1.68 -28.82
C VAL A 192 4.98 0.27 -28.25
N THR A 193 4.40 -0.74 -28.92
CA THR A 193 4.44 -2.14 -28.47
C THR A 193 5.87 -2.61 -28.20
N ALA A 194 6.81 -2.32 -29.11
CA ALA A 194 8.22 -2.68 -28.94
C ALA A 194 8.88 -1.96 -27.74
N ASP A 195 8.45 -0.75 -27.40
CA ASP A 195 8.96 -0.03 -26.23
C ASP A 195 8.39 -0.59 -24.92
N ILE A 196 7.14 -1.08 -24.92
CA ILE A 196 6.56 -1.81 -23.79
C ILE A 196 7.24 -3.17 -23.62
N GLU A 197 7.54 -3.90 -24.70
CA GLU A 197 8.31 -5.15 -24.64
C GLU A 197 9.68 -4.93 -23.99
N ARG A 198 10.40 -3.89 -24.41
CA ARG A 198 11.68 -3.48 -23.79
C ARG A 198 11.52 -3.15 -22.32
N LEU A 199 10.45 -2.45 -21.94
CA LEU A 199 10.13 -2.19 -20.54
C LEU A 199 9.96 -3.51 -19.77
N MET A 200 9.21 -4.49 -20.30
CA MET A 200 9.05 -5.79 -19.66
C MET A 200 10.39 -6.53 -19.51
N THR A 201 11.26 -6.48 -20.52
CA THR A 201 12.63 -7.05 -20.42
C THR A 201 13.44 -6.38 -19.30
N VAL A 202 13.39 -5.05 -19.20
CA VAL A 202 14.06 -4.30 -18.12
C VAL A 202 13.52 -4.73 -16.76
N LEU A 203 12.20 -4.85 -16.59
CA LEU A 203 11.58 -5.25 -15.33
C LEU A 203 11.94 -6.69 -14.94
N ARG A 204 12.10 -7.61 -15.90
CA ARG A 204 12.63 -8.96 -15.63
C ARG A 204 14.05 -8.92 -15.05
N GLY A 205 14.88 -7.99 -15.54
CA GLY A 205 16.18 -7.69 -14.94
C GLY A 205 16.11 -7.14 -13.50
N PHE A 206 14.96 -6.58 -13.12
CA PHE A 206 14.62 -6.11 -11.75
C PHE A 206 13.72 -7.11 -11.01
N PHE A 207 14.02 -8.40 -11.12
CA PHE A 207 13.36 -9.49 -10.38
C PHE A 207 11.89 -9.76 -10.74
N MET A 208 11.36 -9.16 -11.82
CA MET A 208 10.03 -9.55 -12.32
C MET A 208 10.09 -10.96 -12.91
N LYS A 209 9.28 -11.89 -12.39
CA LYS A 209 9.14 -13.25 -12.92
C LYS A 209 8.40 -13.22 -14.25
N GLN A 210 7.20 -12.67 -14.22
CA GLN A 210 6.30 -12.59 -15.36
C GLN A 210 5.36 -11.38 -15.25
N ALA A 211 4.80 -11.01 -16.39
CA ALA A 211 3.73 -10.03 -16.49
C ALA A 211 2.54 -10.68 -17.20
N VAL A 212 1.35 -10.57 -16.62
CA VAL A 212 0.10 -11.07 -17.19
C VAL A 212 -0.96 -9.98 -17.12
N GLY A 213 -1.77 -9.88 -18.17
CA GLY A 213 -2.91 -8.98 -18.22
C GLY A 213 -4.22 -9.72 -17.98
N TYR A 214 -5.26 -8.97 -17.64
CA TYR A 214 -6.63 -9.43 -17.84
C TYR A 214 -7.47 -8.35 -18.51
N SER A 215 -8.36 -8.76 -19.41
CA SER A 215 -9.33 -7.88 -20.04
C SER A 215 -10.67 -8.62 -20.18
N PRO A 216 -11.75 -8.13 -19.55
CA PRO A 216 -13.08 -8.75 -19.67
C PRO A 216 -13.65 -8.71 -21.09
N LYS A 217 -13.27 -7.70 -21.89
CA LYS A 217 -13.85 -7.42 -23.21
C LYS A 217 -12.85 -7.06 -24.33
N GLY A 218 -11.54 -6.97 -24.02
CA GLY A 218 -10.53 -6.49 -24.98
C GLY A 218 -9.92 -7.57 -25.89
N ALA A 219 -9.32 -7.12 -26.99
CA ALA A 219 -8.55 -7.95 -27.90
C ALA A 219 -7.27 -8.45 -27.19
N LYS A 220 -7.16 -9.74 -26.95
CA LYS A 220 -6.02 -10.31 -26.21
C LYS A 220 -4.68 -10.16 -26.94
N GLU A 221 -4.72 -10.08 -28.27
CA GLU A 221 -3.54 -10.05 -29.14
C GLU A 221 -2.91 -8.66 -29.26
N SER A 222 -3.56 -7.60 -28.76
CA SER A 222 -3.02 -6.24 -28.84
C SER A 222 -1.98 -5.91 -27.76
N TYR A 223 -1.66 -6.85 -26.87
CA TYR A 223 -0.76 -6.64 -25.74
C TYR A 223 0.52 -7.48 -25.87
N PRO A 224 1.69 -6.94 -25.49
CA PRO A 224 2.97 -7.65 -25.55
C PRO A 224 3.17 -8.66 -24.38
N PHE A 225 2.08 -9.12 -23.77
CA PHE A 225 2.08 -10.04 -22.64
C PHE A 225 0.79 -10.89 -22.66
N PRO A 226 0.78 -12.08 -22.03
CA PRO A 226 -0.40 -12.94 -22.00
C PRO A 226 -1.59 -12.25 -21.34
N VAL A 227 -2.78 -12.29 -21.96
CA VAL A 227 -4.01 -11.68 -21.44
C VAL A 227 -5.12 -12.70 -21.21
N PHE A 228 -5.65 -12.72 -19.99
CA PHE A 228 -6.76 -13.58 -19.57
C PHE A 228 -8.10 -12.83 -19.61
N ARG A 229 -9.22 -13.56 -19.64
CA ARG A 229 -10.55 -12.95 -19.63
C ARG A 229 -10.96 -12.38 -18.26
N ALA A 230 -10.33 -12.86 -17.19
CA ALA A 230 -10.74 -12.53 -15.83
C ALA A 230 -9.53 -12.53 -14.90
N ARG A 231 -9.58 -11.62 -13.91
CA ARG A 231 -8.53 -11.44 -12.90
C ARG A 231 -8.15 -12.73 -12.19
N HIS A 232 -9.12 -13.53 -11.73
CA HIS A 232 -8.85 -14.79 -11.01
C HIS A 232 -8.02 -15.79 -11.84
N ARG A 233 -8.13 -15.78 -13.18
CA ARG A 233 -7.32 -16.65 -14.05
C ARG A 233 -5.89 -16.13 -14.19
N ALA A 234 -5.72 -14.80 -14.30
CA ALA A 234 -4.41 -14.19 -14.31
C ALA A 234 -3.66 -14.41 -12.98
N VAL A 235 -4.38 -14.34 -11.86
CA VAL A 235 -3.83 -14.65 -10.52
C VAL A 235 -3.44 -16.13 -10.42
N ALA A 236 -4.30 -17.05 -10.87
CA ALA A 236 -3.99 -18.48 -10.85
C ALA A 236 -2.73 -18.84 -11.66
N GLU A 237 -2.48 -18.16 -12.78
CA GLU A 237 -1.24 -18.32 -13.56
C GLU A 237 0.01 -17.92 -12.76
N ILE A 238 -0.10 -16.85 -11.96
CA ILE A 238 1.00 -16.39 -11.11
C ILE A 238 1.22 -17.34 -9.92
N GLU A 239 0.15 -17.80 -9.28
CA GLU A 239 0.22 -18.71 -8.12
C GLU A 239 0.70 -20.11 -8.52
N GLY A 240 0.39 -20.55 -9.74
CA GLY A 240 0.83 -21.84 -10.29
C GLY A 240 2.34 -21.99 -10.48
N GLU A 241 3.10 -20.89 -10.52
CA GLU A 241 4.57 -20.90 -10.67
C GLU A 241 5.34 -21.18 -9.36
N GLY A 242 4.65 -21.44 -8.25
CA GLY A 242 5.26 -21.92 -7.01
C GLY A 242 5.83 -20.81 -6.11
N ASN A 243 5.51 -20.92 -4.81
CA ASN A 243 6.10 -20.13 -3.74
C ASN A 243 7.55 -20.57 -3.52
N PHE A 244 8.51 -19.74 -3.94
CA PHE A 244 9.93 -19.94 -3.62
C PHE A 244 10.38 -18.90 -2.61
N SER A 245 11.01 -19.37 -1.53
CA SER A 245 11.57 -18.55 -0.45
C SER A 245 12.55 -17.50 -0.99
N GLY A 246 12.64 -16.37 -0.29
CA GLY A 246 13.39 -15.17 -0.67
C GLY A 246 14.92 -15.29 -0.62
N ASP A 247 15.50 -16.43 -0.98
CA ASP A 247 16.95 -16.66 -0.93
C ASP A 247 17.73 -16.07 -2.12
N ASP A 248 17.06 -15.68 -3.20
CA ASP A 248 17.70 -15.17 -4.43
C ASP A 248 17.88 -13.64 -4.48
N ALA A 249 17.56 -12.93 -3.40
CA ALA A 249 17.73 -11.47 -3.32
C ALA A 249 19.21 -11.09 -3.17
N ASN A 250 19.98 -11.20 -4.25
CA ASN A 250 21.40 -10.83 -4.26
C ASN A 250 21.56 -9.30 -4.28
N CYS A 251 21.40 -8.66 -3.13
CA CYS A 251 21.64 -7.22 -2.90
C CYS A 251 23.11 -6.80 -3.05
N ARG A 252 24.01 -7.64 -3.58
CA ARG A 252 25.44 -7.35 -3.77
C ARG A 252 25.78 -6.65 -5.09
N SER A 253 24.79 -6.25 -5.90
CA SER A 253 25.05 -5.53 -7.16
C SER A 253 25.40 -4.04 -6.99
N ARG A 254 25.34 -3.48 -5.77
CA ARG A 254 25.99 -2.20 -5.48
C ARG A 254 27.48 -2.44 -5.22
N LYS A 255 28.29 -2.42 -6.29
CA LYS A 255 29.72 -2.14 -6.15
C LYS A 255 29.89 -0.67 -5.69
N PRO A 256 30.88 -0.39 -4.83
CA PRO A 256 31.19 0.97 -4.36
C PRO A 256 31.57 1.89 -5.52
#